data_AF-A0A7S2C5I2-F1
#
_entry.id   AF-A0A7S2C5I2-F1
#
_cell.length_a   1.000
_cell.length_b   1.000
_cell.length_c   1.000
_cell.angle_alpha   90.00
_cell.angle_beta   90.00
_cell.angle_gamma   90.00
#
_symmetry.space_group_name_H-M   'P 1'
#
loop_
_entity.id
_entity.type
_entity.pdbx_description
1 polymer ?
#
loop_
_entity_poly.entity_id
_entity_poly.type
_entity_poly.pdbx_seq_one_letter_code
_entity_poly.pdbx_strand_id
1 'polypeptide(L)'
;EVLFKSRYFFEVFEPKFSALNENAPNPLYDVEKMAEIQSRDEMEMKFMFMTGVLLVDDKLRFERALFRSTRGNCVSYFEPIKEPLIDPITRTLVQKEVFMIMYRSKVIGSKIHRICQAFGAKRYEVPEPSNLSA
;
A
#
# COMPACT_ATOMS: atom_id res chain seq x y z
N GLU A 1 -14.63 5.94 -8.12
CA GLU A 1 -13.91 4.72 -8.57
C GLU A 1 -12.69 4.40 -7.70
N VAL A 2 -11.71 5.31 -7.54
CA VAL A 2 -10.47 5.06 -6.75
C VAL A 2 -10.73 4.61 -5.31
N LEU A 3 -11.56 5.35 -4.55
CA LEU A 3 -11.90 5.02 -3.17
C LEU A 3 -12.72 3.72 -3.06
N PHE A 4 -13.60 3.47 -4.02
CA PHE A 4 -14.40 2.24 -4.09
C PHE A 4 -13.52 1.02 -4.37
N LYS A 5 -12.58 1.12 -5.32
CA LYS A 5 -11.60 0.07 -5.62
C LYS A 5 -10.62 -0.14 -4.47
N SER A 6 -10.22 0.94 -3.78
CA SER A 6 -9.41 0.84 -2.57
C SER A 6 -10.17 0.10 -1.46
N ARG A 7 -11.46 0.39 -1.25
CA ARG A 7 -12.31 -0.30 -0.28
C ARG A 7 -12.52 -1.78 -0.62
N TYR A 8 -12.86 -2.09 -1.86
CA TYR A 8 -12.95 -3.49 -2.34
C TYR A 8 -11.63 -4.23 -2.13
N PHE A 9 -10.50 -3.55 -2.34
CA PHE A 9 -9.21 -4.13 -2.04
C PHE A 9 -9.05 -4.45 -0.54
N PHE A 10 -9.36 -3.52 0.36
CA PHE A 10 -9.29 -3.79 1.80
C PHE A 10 -10.19 -4.98 2.19
N GLU A 11 -11.41 -5.05 1.65
CA GLU A 11 -12.37 -6.14 1.91
C GLU A 11 -11.93 -7.50 1.33
N VAL A 12 -11.24 -7.53 0.18
CA VAL A 12 -10.88 -8.78 -0.53
C VAL A 12 -9.49 -9.30 -0.17
N PHE A 13 -8.56 -8.42 0.22
CA PHE A 13 -7.17 -8.80 0.45
C PHE A 13 -6.71 -8.75 1.92
N GLU A 14 -7.41 -8.09 2.84
CA GLU A 14 -7.12 -8.19 4.30
C GLU A 14 -6.92 -9.64 4.79
N PRO A 15 -7.78 -10.61 4.42
CA PRO A 15 -7.69 -11.97 4.97
C PRO A 15 -6.39 -12.70 4.60
N LYS A 16 -5.72 -12.28 3.51
CA LYS A 16 -4.45 -12.86 3.07
C LYS A 16 -3.24 -12.16 3.69
N PHE A 17 -3.38 -10.91 4.11
CA PHE A 17 -2.30 -10.16 4.75
C PHE A 17 -2.23 -10.41 6.26
N SER A 18 -3.37 -10.67 6.91
CA SER A 18 -3.41 -11.13 8.30
C SER A 18 -2.80 -12.52 8.48
N ALA A 19 -2.97 -13.41 7.49
CA ALA A 19 -2.35 -14.75 7.46
C ALA A 19 -0.82 -14.74 7.24
N LEU A 20 -0.20 -13.62 6.86
CA LEU A 20 1.26 -13.49 6.85
C LEU A 20 1.85 -13.17 8.23
N ASN A 21 1.00 -13.04 9.26
CA ASN A 21 1.39 -12.91 10.66
C ASN A 21 1.27 -14.25 11.42
N GLU A 22 1.63 -15.36 10.76
CA GLU A 22 1.66 -16.70 11.36
C GLU A 22 2.95 -16.89 12.18
N ASN A 23 3.01 -16.26 13.36
CA ASN A 23 3.82 -16.73 14.47
C ASN A 23 2.92 -16.89 15.70
N ALA A 24 1.94 -17.80 15.61
CA ALA A 24 1.23 -18.24 16.79
C ALA A 24 2.23 -18.95 17.74
N PRO A 25 2.37 -18.51 19.00
CA PRO A 25 3.34 -19.11 19.92
C PRO A 25 2.99 -20.59 20.18
N ASN A 26 4.00 -21.46 20.05
CA ASN A 26 3.93 -22.88 20.42
C ASN A 26 3.73 -22.99 21.95
N PRO A 27 2.72 -23.74 22.47
CA PRO A 27 2.26 -23.64 23.86
C PRO A 27 3.19 -24.31 24.90
N LEU A 28 4.50 -24.32 24.70
CA LEU A 28 5.40 -25.02 25.61
C LEU A 28 6.73 -24.30 25.83
N TYR A 29 6.76 -23.00 26.14
CA TYR A 29 7.93 -22.38 26.79
C TYR A 29 7.52 -21.24 27.74
N ASP A 30 8.26 -21.15 28.86
CA ASP A 30 7.99 -20.44 30.12
C ASP A 30 7.34 -19.05 30.07
N VAL A 31 6.30 -18.91 30.91
CA VAL A 31 5.46 -17.71 31.11
C VAL A 31 6.24 -16.51 31.66
N GLU A 32 7.37 -16.74 32.34
CA GLU A 32 8.17 -15.69 32.99
C GLU A 32 9.10 -14.93 32.02
N LYS A 33 9.50 -15.54 30.89
CA LYS A 33 10.30 -14.85 29.85
C LYS A 33 9.46 -14.01 28.88
N MET A 34 8.13 -14.10 28.94
CA MET A 34 7.23 -13.39 28.04
C MET A 34 7.13 -11.89 28.35
N ALA A 35 7.18 -11.47 29.62
CA ALA A 35 6.93 -10.07 30.00
C ALA A 35 8.02 -9.08 29.54
N GLU A 36 9.28 -9.52 29.43
CA GLU A 36 10.39 -8.65 28.97
C GLU A 36 10.58 -8.69 27.45
N ILE A 37 10.18 -9.78 26.78
CA ILE A 37 10.24 -9.92 25.32
C ILE A 37 9.00 -9.29 24.65
N GLN A 38 7.84 -9.30 25.31
CA GLN A 38 6.58 -8.73 24.78
C GLN A 38 6.69 -7.25 24.44
N SER A 39 7.42 -6.45 25.21
CA SER A 39 7.51 -5.00 24.95
C SER A 39 8.35 -4.60 23.73
N ARG A 40 9.14 -5.53 23.15
CA ARG A 40 9.99 -5.27 21.96
C ARG A 40 9.47 -5.89 20.68
N ASP A 41 8.75 -7.01 20.75
CA ASP A 41 8.16 -7.68 19.58
C ASP A 41 6.72 -7.22 19.29
N GLU A 42 6.06 -6.52 20.22
CA GLU A 42 4.83 -5.75 19.98
C GLU A 42 5.11 -4.34 19.40
N MET A 43 6.28 -4.12 18.78
CA MET A 43 6.37 -3.11 17.72
C MET A 43 5.64 -3.66 16.51
N GLU A 44 4.30 -3.72 16.65
CA GLU A 44 3.30 -4.12 15.70
C GLU A 44 3.83 -3.87 14.29
N MET A 45 4.12 -4.93 13.52
CA MET A 45 4.55 -4.84 12.13
C MET A 45 3.38 -4.35 11.26
N LYS A 46 2.84 -3.18 11.59
CA LYS A 46 1.72 -2.53 10.94
C LYS A 46 2.17 -2.13 9.55
N PHE A 47 1.55 -2.74 8.56
CA PHE A 47 1.69 -2.32 7.19
C PHE A 47 1.05 -0.95 7.01
N MET A 48 1.71 -0.12 6.19
CA MET A 48 1.18 1.14 5.73
C MET A 48 0.81 1.02 4.26
N PHE A 49 -0.19 1.80 3.86
CA PHE A 49 -0.73 1.80 2.52
C PHE A 49 -0.59 3.20 1.90
N MET A 50 -0.41 3.25 0.59
CA MET A 50 -0.48 4.47 -0.20
C MET A 50 -1.24 4.19 -1.47
N THR A 51 -2.22 5.03 -1.80
CA THR A 51 -3.01 4.89 -3.02
C THR A 51 -2.91 6.13 -3.88
N GLY A 52 -3.13 5.96 -5.17
CA GLY A 52 -3.08 7.05 -6.11
C GLY A 52 -3.49 6.66 -7.51
N VAL A 53 -3.33 7.60 -8.41
CA VAL A 53 -3.60 7.44 -9.84
C VAL A 53 -2.39 7.93 -10.62
N LEU A 54 -2.01 7.16 -11.65
CA LEU A 54 -0.98 7.53 -12.63
C LEU A 54 -1.47 7.33 -14.07
N LEU A 55 -0.68 7.73 -15.05
CA LEU A 55 -0.92 7.42 -16.47
C LEU A 55 -0.57 5.95 -16.75
N VAL A 56 -1.34 5.29 -17.62
CA VAL A 56 -1.08 3.90 -18.02
C VAL A 56 0.33 3.74 -18.61
N ASP A 57 0.78 4.70 -19.43
CA ASP A 57 2.10 4.70 -20.06
C ASP A 57 3.27 4.75 -19.06
N ASP A 58 3.01 5.22 -17.84
CA ASP A 58 4.02 5.35 -16.79
C ASP A 58 4.09 4.15 -15.85
N LYS A 59 3.12 3.23 -15.91
CA LYS A 59 3.01 2.06 -15.02
C LYS A 59 4.33 1.28 -14.93
N LEU A 60 4.84 0.83 -16.07
CA LEU A 60 6.04 -0.02 -16.09
C LEU A 60 7.28 0.71 -15.55
N ARG A 61 7.40 2.01 -15.83
CA ARG A 61 8.51 2.84 -15.33
C ARG A 61 8.39 3.06 -13.82
N PHE A 62 7.17 3.27 -13.34
CA PHE A 62 6.85 3.45 -11.93
C PHE A 62 7.10 2.18 -11.11
N GLU A 63 6.62 1.02 -11.55
CA GLU A 63 6.89 -0.29 -10.91
C GLU A 63 8.39 -0.57 -10.77
N ARG A 64 9.13 -0.33 -11.84
CA ARG A 64 10.59 -0.47 -11.86
C ARG A 64 11.28 0.48 -10.86
N ALA A 65 10.79 1.72 -10.74
CA ALA A 65 11.31 2.69 -9.78
C ALA A 65 11.04 2.27 -8.34
N LEU A 66 9.82 1.78 -8.06
CA LEU A 66 9.46 1.21 -6.76
C LEU A 66 10.39 0.07 -6.39
N PHE A 67 10.45 -0.98 -7.22
CA PHE A 67 11.26 -2.17 -6.95
C PHE A 67 12.73 -1.83 -6.65
N ARG A 68 13.35 -0.96 -7.47
CA ARG A 68 14.76 -0.59 -7.28
C ARG A 68 14.99 0.25 -6.03
N SER A 69 14.14 1.24 -5.76
CA SER A 69 14.31 2.17 -4.62
C SER A 69 14.02 1.50 -3.28
N THR A 70 13.02 0.62 -3.25
CA THR A 70 12.61 -0.13 -2.06
C THR A 70 13.32 -1.47 -1.94
N ARG A 71 14.06 -1.94 -2.96
CA ARG A 71 14.71 -3.26 -3.01
C ARG A 71 13.71 -4.40 -2.78
N GLY A 72 12.51 -4.28 -3.33
CA GLY A 72 11.44 -5.27 -3.17
C GLY A 72 10.71 -5.22 -1.82
N ASN A 73 10.96 -4.23 -0.97
CA ASN A 73 10.30 -4.09 0.35
C ASN A 73 8.90 -3.43 0.28
N CYS A 74 8.27 -3.41 -0.89
CA CYS A 74 6.89 -2.99 -1.07
C CYS A 74 6.18 -3.88 -2.08
N VAL A 75 4.88 -4.05 -1.91
CA VAL A 75 4.00 -4.73 -2.86
C VAL A 75 3.10 -3.68 -3.49
N SER A 76 2.99 -3.68 -4.80
CA SER A 76 2.16 -2.74 -5.56
C SER A 76 1.12 -3.47 -6.40
N TYR A 77 -0.09 -2.94 -6.42
CA TYR A 77 -1.20 -3.40 -7.25
C TYR A 77 -1.66 -2.25 -8.14
N PHE A 78 -2.05 -2.58 -9.37
CA PHE A 78 -2.51 -1.63 -10.36
C PHE A 78 -3.79 -2.13 -11.01
N GLU A 79 -4.72 -1.22 -11.27
CA GLU A 79 -5.99 -1.53 -11.93
C GLU A 79 -6.39 -0.38 -12.87
N PRO A 80 -6.63 -0.64 -14.16
CA PRO A 80 -7.02 0.40 -15.12
C PRO A 80 -8.36 1.04 -14.74
N ILE A 81 -8.47 2.33 -14.97
CA ILE A 81 -9.75 3.05 -14.94
C ILE A 81 -10.42 2.79 -16.28
N LYS A 82 -11.63 2.21 -16.27
CA LYS A 82 -12.32 1.77 -17.50
C LYS A 82 -12.64 2.94 -18.43
N GLU A 83 -13.04 4.06 -17.85
CA GLU A 83 -13.42 5.25 -18.58
C GLU A 83 -12.22 6.21 -18.69
N PRO A 84 -11.81 6.60 -19.90
CA PRO A 84 -10.75 7.58 -20.06
C PRO A 84 -11.17 8.93 -19.47
N LEU A 85 -10.24 9.60 -18.80
CA LEU A 85 -10.49 10.87 -18.14
C LEU A 85 -10.04 12.01 -19.04
N ILE A 86 -10.80 13.10 -19.09
CA ILE A 86 -10.37 14.31 -19.80
C ILE A 86 -9.39 15.05 -18.91
N ASP A 87 -8.18 15.27 -19.42
CA ASP A 87 -7.22 16.14 -18.76
C ASP A 87 -7.71 17.60 -18.83
N PRO A 88 -7.83 18.32 -17.69
CA PRO A 88 -8.36 19.68 -17.66
C PRO A 88 -7.46 20.70 -18.40
N ILE A 89 -6.18 20.39 -18.62
CA ILE A 89 -5.21 21.29 -19.25
C ILE A 89 -5.14 21.00 -20.75
N THR A 90 -4.93 19.74 -21.14
CA THR A 90 -4.74 19.38 -22.55
C THR A 90 -6.04 19.14 -23.28
N ARG A 91 -7.16 18.99 -22.55
CA ARG A 91 -8.49 18.60 -23.09
C ARG A 91 -8.47 17.29 -23.88
N THR A 92 -7.46 16.45 -23.65
CA THR A 92 -7.34 15.13 -24.29
C THR A 92 -7.85 14.04 -23.35
N LEU A 93 -8.38 12.98 -23.94
CA LEU A 93 -8.70 11.75 -23.22
C LEU A 93 -7.40 11.04 -22.85
N VAL A 94 -7.18 10.86 -21.54
CA VAL A 94 -6.04 10.14 -20.99
C VAL A 94 -6.51 8.90 -20.25
N GLN A 95 -5.87 7.77 -20.55
CA GLN A 95 -6.07 6.55 -19.79
C GLN A 95 -5.24 6.61 -18.51
N LYS A 96 -5.89 6.31 -17.39
CA LYS A 96 -5.28 6.35 -16.08
C LYS A 96 -5.42 5.00 -15.38
N GLU A 97 -4.51 4.75 -14.46
CA GLU A 97 -4.46 3.53 -13.69
C GLU A 97 -4.44 3.87 -12.20
N VAL A 98 -5.28 3.20 -11.43
CA VAL A 98 -5.26 3.27 -9.97
C VAL A 98 -4.16 2.37 -9.47
N PHE A 99 -3.40 2.84 -8.48
CA PHE A 99 -2.44 2.01 -7.78
C PHE A 99 -2.70 1.98 -6.28
N MET A 100 -2.26 0.88 -5.68
CA MET A 100 -2.18 0.71 -4.24
C MET A 100 -0.84 0.08 -3.87
N ILE A 101 -0.12 0.67 -2.94
CA ILE A 101 1.21 0.22 -2.51
C ILE A 101 1.18 -0.05 -1.02
N MET A 102 1.53 -1.28 -0.66
CA MET A 102 1.73 -1.72 0.72
C MET A 102 3.22 -1.76 1.04
N TYR A 103 3.61 -1.24 2.20
CA TYR A 103 5.00 -1.18 2.63
C TYR A 103 5.14 -1.23 4.15
N ARG A 104 6.35 -1.55 4.61
CA ARG A 104 6.75 -1.51 6.01
C ARG A 104 7.72 -0.36 6.22
N SER A 105 7.68 0.31 7.37
CA SER A 105 8.54 1.46 7.73
C SER A 105 8.30 2.80 7.00
N LYS A 106 8.43 3.89 7.77
CA LYS A 106 8.33 5.28 7.29
C LYS A 106 9.41 5.61 6.25
N VAL A 107 10.60 5.00 6.35
CA VAL A 107 11.71 5.23 5.40
C VAL A 107 11.34 4.77 4.00
N ILE A 108 10.70 3.62 3.86
CA ILE A 108 10.20 3.13 2.57
C ILE A 108 9.05 4.01 2.08
N GLY A 109 8.15 4.42 2.98
CA GLY A 109 7.09 5.38 2.67
C GLY A 109 7.61 6.69 2.07
N SER A 110 8.68 7.26 2.64
CA SER A 110 9.32 8.47 2.09
C SER A 110 9.91 8.26 0.69
N LYS A 111 10.48 7.09 0.42
CA LYS A 111 10.98 6.74 -0.92
C LYS A 111 9.83 6.64 -1.93
N ILE A 112 8.76 5.94 -1.57
CA ILE A 112 7.56 5.79 -2.40
C ILE A 112 6.95 7.16 -2.67
N HIS A 113 6.85 8.02 -1.65
CA HIS A 113 6.34 9.38 -1.80
C HIS A 113 7.13 10.20 -2.83
N ARG A 114 8.47 10.15 -2.79
CA ARG A 114 9.32 10.84 -3.77
C ARG A 114 9.13 10.30 -5.18
N ILE A 115 8.93 8.99 -5.33
CA ILE A 115 8.61 8.38 -6.63
C ILE A 115 7.25 8.90 -7.12
N CYS A 116 6.22 8.93 -6.27
CA CYS A 116 4.91 9.49 -6.65
C CYS A 116 5.02 10.94 -7.15
N GLN A 117 5.83 11.78 -6.50
CA GLN A 117 6.07 13.17 -6.94
C GLN A 117 6.77 13.23 -8.30
N ALA A 118 7.82 12.43 -8.50
CA ALA A 118 8.58 12.41 -9.75
C ALA A 118 7.75 11.98 -10.98
N PHE A 119 6.75 11.14 -10.76
CA PHE A 119 5.83 10.65 -11.80
C PHE A 119 4.54 11.48 -11.91
N GLY A 120 4.40 12.57 -11.16
CA GLY A 120 3.16 13.37 -11.15
C GLY A 120 1.92 12.60 -10.68
N ALA A 121 2.11 11.55 -9.89
CA ALA A 121 1.04 10.70 -9.41
C ALA A 121 0.14 11.45 -8.42
N LYS A 122 -1.18 11.43 -8.66
CA LYS A 122 -2.15 12.03 -7.75
C LYS A 122 -2.50 11.04 -6.65
N ARG A 123 -2.04 11.29 -5.43
CA ARG A 123 -2.29 10.44 -4.26
C ARG A 123 -3.67 10.73 -3.66
N TYR A 124 -4.28 9.69 -3.10
CA TYR A 124 -5.51 9.79 -2.33
C TYR A 124 -5.26 9.22 -0.94
N GLU A 125 -5.75 9.93 0.09
CA GLU A 125 -5.75 9.40 1.45
C GLU A 125 -6.89 8.40 1.54
N VAL A 126 -6.55 7.16 1.93
CA VAL A 126 -7.56 6.16 2.27
C VAL A 126 -7.63 6.11 3.78
N PRO A 127 -8.84 6.19 4.38
CA PRO A 127 -8.98 6.10 5.83
C PRO A 127 -8.34 4.81 6.35
N GLU A 128 -7.66 4.89 7.50
CA GLU A 128 -7.13 3.68 8.14
C GLU A 128 -8.29 2.69 8.41
N PRO A 129 -8.08 1.37 8.17
CA PRO A 129 -9.13 0.38 8.36
C PRO A 129 -9.65 0.33 9.81
N SER A 130 -8.85 0.71 10.80
CA SER A 130 -9.27 0.84 12.21
C SER A 130 -10.34 1.91 12.45
N ASN A 131 -10.53 2.84 11.50
CA ASN A 131 -11.56 3.89 11.57
C ASN A 131 -12.80 3.53 10.75
N LEU A 132 -12.82 2.38 10.06
CA LEU A 132 -13.99 1.88 9.32
C LEU A 132 -14.92 1.01 10.19
N SER A 133 -14.53 0.74 11.44
CA SER A 133 -15.30 -0.06 12.41
C SER A 133 -16.04 0.76 13.47
N ALA A 134 -16.28 2.06 13.23
CA ALA A 134 -17.04 2.94 14.10
C ALA A 134 -18.39 3.33 13.48
#